data_AF-A0A9W4UAU6-F1
#
_entry.id   AF-A0A9W4UAU6-F1
#
_cell.length_a   1.000
_cell.length_b   1.000
_cell.length_c   1.000
_cell.angle_alpha   90.00
_cell.angle_beta   90.00
_cell.angle_gamma   90.00
#
_symmetry.space_group_name_H-M   'P 1'
#
loop_
_entity.id
_entity.type
_entity.pdbx_description
1 polymer ?
#
loop_
_entity_poly.entity_id
_entity_poly.type
_entity_poly.pdbx_seq_one_letter_code
_entity_poly.pdbx_strand_id
1 'polypeptide(L)'
;MFPSTTPPPPPQPPYIDIPFNISIALLLLLSYHLTLHAKPLLLTLVALTSTTILLYDKTSTASSLIKLTCELPLGLGSVLIFQTLPYPTQKRYLQPFTTYVNLAVYGNIAMMVLTPTSGTLRGAVARLTCAALSVWIVLQGRRRVPRWETITLHPSIFLFNAVDKEWIFAHAVYRFILLTLPCFSNAPRYRLLELFSLLLTKAFAGAAGTRFEEGFGMADTVVVPVLSGGSALVEMMGVEGKGVGGANEFGWEADLGMSVVVGCVGGFVWYRVWKEFF
;
A
#
# COMPACT_ATOMS: atom_id res chain seq x y z
N MET A 1 36.03 41.99 -9.42
CA MET A 1 35.09 40.86 -9.61
C MET A 1 34.96 40.20 -8.24
N PHE A 2 33.90 40.53 -7.49
CA PHE A 2 33.72 39.95 -6.15
C PHE A 2 33.17 38.53 -6.30
N PRO A 3 33.78 37.51 -5.66
CA PRO A 3 33.23 36.16 -5.67
C PRO A 3 31.83 36.19 -5.04
N SER A 4 30.84 35.59 -5.71
CA SER A 4 29.48 35.52 -5.19
C SER A 4 29.49 34.71 -3.90
N THR A 5 29.19 35.36 -2.76
CA THR A 5 29.13 34.75 -1.43
C THR A 5 27.82 33.99 -1.19
N THR A 6 27.13 33.57 -2.25
CA THR A 6 25.94 32.72 -2.12
C THR A 6 26.39 31.36 -1.62
N PRO A 7 25.98 30.93 -0.41
CA PRO A 7 26.29 29.59 0.06
C PRO A 7 25.76 28.58 -0.95
N PRO A 8 26.48 27.46 -1.17
CA PRO A 8 25.97 26.40 -2.03
C PRO A 8 24.57 26.00 -1.55
N PRO A 9 23.62 25.74 -2.46
CA PRO A 9 22.30 25.28 -2.07
C PRO A 9 22.45 24.02 -1.21
N PRO A 10 21.61 23.86 -0.18
CA PRO A 10 21.65 22.66 0.64
C PRO A 10 21.52 21.41 -0.24
N PRO A 11 22.20 20.31 0.11
CA PRO A 11 22.10 19.07 -0.65
C PRO A 11 20.63 18.64 -0.73
N GLN A 12 20.16 18.36 -1.94
CA GLN A 12 18.81 17.87 -2.14
C GLN A 12 18.65 16.49 -1.47
N PRO A 13 17.50 16.21 -0.83
CA PRO A 13 17.24 14.89 -0.31
C PRO A 13 17.35 13.81 -1.40
N PRO A 14 17.81 12.61 -1.05
CA PRO A 14 17.84 11.51 -1.99
C PRO A 14 16.41 11.17 -2.45
N TYR A 15 16.25 10.91 -3.75
CA TYR A 15 14.95 10.53 -4.32
C TYR A 15 14.42 9.20 -3.77
N ILE A 16 15.33 8.27 -3.42
CA ILE A 16 15.06 6.98 -2.78
C ILE A 16 15.96 6.87 -1.56
N ASP A 17 15.39 6.51 -0.41
CA ASP A 17 16.14 6.17 0.80
C ASP A 17 16.67 4.73 0.69
N ILE A 18 17.86 4.57 0.09
CA ILE A 18 18.43 3.25 -0.21
C ILE A 18 18.66 2.41 1.06
N PRO A 19 19.29 2.91 2.14
CA PRO A 19 19.48 2.12 3.36
C PRO A 19 18.16 1.65 3.98
N PHE A 20 17.15 2.53 4.02
CA PHE A 20 15.81 2.15 4.49
C PHE A 20 15.21 1.05 3.64
N ASN A 21 15.24 1.20 2.31
CA ASN A 21 14.62 0.24 1.39
C ASN A 21 15.34 -1.13 1.40
N ILE A 22 16.66 -1.18 1.64
CA ILE A 22 17.38 -2.44 1.87
C ILE A 22 16.86 -3.12 3.14
N SER A 23 16.71 -2.36 4.22
CA SER A 23 16.20 -2.88 5.50
C SER A 23 14.76 -3.40 5.35
N ILE A 24 13.91 -2.66 4.64
CA ILE A 24 12.55 -3.09 4.31
C ILE A 24 12.56 -4.36 3.46
N ALA A 25 13.43 -4.47 2.44
CA ALA A 25 13.51 -5.69 1.64
C ALA A 25 13.84 -6.92 2.50
N LEU A 26 14.77 -6.80 3.45
CA LEU A 26 15.07 -7.87 4.41
C LEU A 26 13.88 -8.21 5.31
N LEU A 27 13.18 -7.20 5.83
CA LEU A 27 11.98 -7.39 6.65
C LEU A 27 10.83 -8.02 5.85
N LEU A 28 10.70 -7.71 4.57
CA LEU A 28 9.71 -8.32 3.68
C LEU A 28 10.05 -9.78 3.38
N LEU A 29 11.33 -10.11 3.17
CA LEU A 29 11.76 -11.51 3.03
C LEU A 29 11.47 -12.32 4.30
N LEU A 30 11.77 -11.75 5.47
CA LEU A 30 11.42 -12.34 6.76
C LEU A 30 9.90 -12.49 6.90
N SER A 31 9.13 -11.45 6.60
CA SER A 31 7.66 -11.47 6.72
C SER A 31 7.03 -12.47 5.76
N TYR A 32 7.56 -12.61 4.54
CA TYR A 32 7.18 -13.64 3.59
C TYR A 32 7.43 -15.05 4.16
N HIS A 33 8.64 -15.30 4.67
CA HIS A 33 8.99 -16.59 5.27
C HIS A 33 8.09 -16.91 6.48
N LEU A 34 7.90 -15.96 7.39
CA LEU A 34 7.04 -16.14 8.57
C LEU A 34 5.57 -16.31 8.20
N THR A 35 5.09 -15.62 7.15
CA THR A 35 3.73 -15.83 6.64
C THR A 35 3.51 -17.29 6.23
N LEU A 36 4.49 -17.88 5.53
CA LEU A 36 4.36 -19.26 5.05
C LEU A 36 4.52 -20.29 6.17
N HIS A 37 5.49 -20.08 7.08
CA HIS A 37 5.94 -21.13 7.99
C HIS A 37 5.68 -20.87 9.49
N ALA A 38 5.50 -19.62 9.90
CA ALA A 38 5.43 -19.25 11.32
C ALA A 38 4.51 -18.04 11.58
N LYS A 39 3.26 -18.12 11.10
CA LYS A 39 2.25 -17.04 11.25
C LYS A 39 2.08 -16.53 12.68
N PRO A 40 2.07 -17.37 13.74
CA PRO A 40 1.97 -16.88 15.10
C PRO A 40 3.14 -15.96 15.50
N LEU A 41 4.36 -16.26 15.03
CA LEU A 41 5.51 -15.41 15.29
C LEU A 41 5.38 -14.05 14.58
N LEU A 42 4.94 -14.03 13.32
CA LEU A 42 4.67 -12.77 12.63
C LEU A 42 3.57 -11.95 13.33
N LEU A 43 2.52 -12.62 13.82
CA LEU A 43 1.46 -11.97 14.59
C LEU A 43 2.01 -11.35 15.89
N THR A 44 2.90 -12.05 16.60
CA THR A 44 3.58 -11.48 17.78
C THR A 44 4.42 -10.26 17.40
N LEU A 45 5.17 -10.30 16.30
CA LEU A 45 5.94 -9.15 15.83
C LEU A 45 5.04 -7.96 15.48
N VAL A 46 3.89 -8.20 14.83
CA VAL A 46 2.89 -7.17 14.54
C VAL A 46 2.34 -6.57 15.84
N ALA A 47 1.99 -7.39 16.82
CA ALA A 47 1.47 -6.93 18.11
C ALA A 47 2.50 -6.11 18.90
N LEU A 48 3.76 -6.58 18.94
CA LEU A 48 4.86 -5.88 19.58
C LEU A 48 5.13 -4.54 18.89
N THR A 49 5.26 -4.53 17.57
CA THR A 49 5.50 -3.30 16.79
C THR A 49 4.37 -2.28 17.01
N SER A 50 3.12 -2.74 16.94
CA SER A 50 1.95 -1.89 17.17
C SER A 50 1.94 -1.30 18.58
N THR A 51 2.25 -2.13 19.60
CA THR A 51 2.31 -1.69 21.00
C THR A 51 3.45 -0.69 21.22
N THR A 52 4.63 -0.96 20.65
CA THR A 52 5.77 -0.05 20.73
C THR A 52 5.44 1.31 20.13
N ILE A 53 4.86 1.35 18.93
CA ILE A 53 4.46 2.62 18.29
C ILE A 53 3.42 3.34 19.16
N LEU A 54 2.35 2.66 19.61
CA LEU A 54 1.30 3.32 20.39
C LEU A 54 1.79 3.87 21.74
N LEU A 55 2.76 3.22 22.38
CA LEU A 55 3.28 3.66 23.69
C LEU A 55 4.34 4.75 23.55
N TYR A 56 5.24 4.62 22.57
CA TYR A 56 6.47 5.41 22.51
C TYR A 56 6.50 6.45 21.39
N ASP A 57 5.67 6.34 20.36
CA ASP A 57 5.63 7.36 19.31
C ASP A 57 4.93 8.63 19.81
N LYS A 58 5.71 9.71 19.90
CA LYS A 58 5.25 11.07 20.25
C LYS A 58 5.27 12.03 19.08
N THR A 59 5.68 11.54 17.90
CA THR A 59 5.95 12.34 16.70
C THR A 59 4.86 12.24 15.67
N SER A 60 4.17 11.09 15.59
CA SER A 60 3.09 10.88 14.63
C SER A 60 1.86 11.73 14.90
N THR A 61 1.25 12.20 13.81
CA THR A 61 -0.09 12.81 13.86
C THR A 61 -1.15 11.76 14.19
N ALA A 62 -2.32 12.20 14.69
CA ALA A 62 -3.46 11.31 14.90
C ALA A 62 -3.88 10.54 13.63
N SER A 63 -3.81 11.20 12.47
CA SER A 63 -4.11 10.56 11.18
C SER A 63 -3.10 9.46 10.84
N SER A 64 -1.81 9.68 11.10
CA SER A 64 -0.75 8.68 10.90
C SER A 64 -0.95 7.48 11.83
N LEU A 65 -1.28 7.71 13.10
CA LEU A 65 -1.54 6.63 14.07
C LEU A 65 -2.79 5.81 13.72
N ILE A 66 -3.86 6.46 13.26
CA ILE A 66 -5.06 5.76 12.76
C ILE A 66 -4.69 4.88 11.57
N LYS A 67 -3.96 5.43 10.59
CA LYS A 67 -3.50 4.67 9.42
C LYS A 67 -2.66 3.46 9.82
N LEU A 68 -1.68 3.64 10.72
CA LEU A 68 -0.84 2.55 11.23
C LEU A 68 -1.67 1.49 11.97
N THR A 69 -2.67 1.90 12.77
CA THR A 69 -3.57 0.98 13.46
C THR A 69 -4.45 0.20 12.48
N CYS A 70 -4.92 0.84 11.40
CA CYS A 70 -5.66 0.19 10.34
C CYS A 70 -4.81 -0.80 9.54
N GLU A 71 -3.53 -0.50 9.32
CA GLU A 71 -2.63 -1.31 8.49
C GLU A 71 -2.01 -2.49 9.27
N LEU A 72 -1.46 -2.25 10.46
CA LEU A 72 -0.72 -3.26 11.24
C LEU A 72 -1.66 -4.20 12.03
N PRO A 73 -2.25 -3.80 13.17
CA PRO A 73 -3.02 -4.75 13.98
C PRO A 73 -4.37 -5.11 13.34
N LEU A 74 -5.06 -4.15 12.73
CA LEU A 74 -6.36 -4.40 12.10
C LEU A 74 -6.17 -5.03 10.71
N GLY A 75 -5.24 -4.58 9.88
CA GLY A 75 -4.97 -5.15 8.56
C GLY A 75 -4.26 -6.50 8.66
N LEU A 76 -2.93 -6.47 8.76
CA LEU A 76 -2.10 -7.69 8.77
C LEU A 76 -2.41 -8.60 9.97
N GLY A 77 -2.60 -8.04 11.15
CA GLY A 77 -2.89 -8.78 12.37
C GLY A 77 -4.17 -9.61 12.27
N SER A 78 -5.26 -9.03 11.75
CA SER A 78 -6.52 -9.77 11.59
C SER A 78 -6.42 -10.90 10.57
N VAL A 79 -5.71 -10.70 9.46
CA VAL A 79 -5.45 -11.74 8.45
C VAL A 79 -4.65 -12.89 9.06
N LEU A 80 -3.60 -12.58 9.81
CA LEU A 80 -2.79 -13.61 10.48
C LEU A 80 -3.59 -14.35 11.55
N ILE A 81 -4.38 -13.64 12.38
CA ILE A 81 -5.27 -14.27 13.36
C ILE A 81 -6.21 -15.24 12.65
N PHE A 82 -6.92 -14.78 11.61
CA PHE A 82 -7.86 -15.62 10.87
C PHE A 82 -7.19 -16.87 10.31
N GLN A 83 -6.00 -16.74 9.72
CA GLN A 83 -5.24 -17.87 9.17
C GLN A 83 -4.72 -18.86 10.24
N THR A 84 -4.50 -18.41 11.47
CA THR A 84 -4.08 -19.28 12.57
C THR A 84 -5.22 -20.06 13.21
N LEU A 85 -6.48 -19.69 12.93
CA LEU A 85 -7.63 -20.41 13.46
C LEU A 85 -7.74 -21.80 12.85
N PRO A 86 -8.30 -22.79 13.59
CA PRO A 86 -8.64 -24.09 13.00
C PRO A 86 -9.62 -23.94 11.82
N TYR A 87 -9.51 -24.80 10.81
CA TYR A 87 -10.35 -24.77 9.61
C TYR A 87 -11.87 -24.70 9.88
N PRO A 88 -12.44 -25.45 10.84
CA PRO A 88 -13.87 -25.32 11.17
C PRO A 88 -14.26 -23.91 11.62
N THR A 89 -13.38 -23.26 12.38
CA THR A 89 -13.57 -21.89 12.87
C THR A 89 -13.42 -20.89 11.72
N GLN A 90 -12.42 -21.06 10.85
CA GLN A 90 -12.27 -20.24 9.64
C GLN A 90 -13.54 -20.30 8.78
N LYS A 91 -14.06 -21.51 8.51
CA LYS A 91 -15.28 -21.69 7.71
C LYS A 91 -16.49 -21.01 8.36
N ARG A 92 -16.63 -21.07 9.69
CA ARG A 92 -17.72 -20.42 10.44
C ARG A 92 -17.66 -18.89 10.35
N TYR A 93 -16.47 -18.31 10.41
CA TYR A 93 -16.26 -16.85 10.38
C TYR A 93 -15.87 -16.31 9.01
N LEU A 94 -15.86 -17.14 7.96
CA LEU A 94 -15.44 -16.72 6.63
C LEU A 94 -16.28 -15.54 6.13
N GLN A 95 -17.61 -15.65 6.18
CA GLN A 95 -18.48 -14.58 5.68
C GLN A 95 -18.32 -13.24 6.41
N PRO A 96 -18.34 -13.16 7.75
CA PRO A 96 -18.08 -11.88 8.44
C PRO A 96 -16.66 -11.36 8.19
N PHE A 97 -15.67 -12.25 8.09
CA PHE A 97 -14.30 -11.85 7.76
C PHE A 97 -14.18 -11.30 6.32
N THR A 98 -14.88 -11.90 5.36
CA THR A 98 -15.00 -11.39 3.99
C THR A 98 -15.62 -10.01 3.93
N THR A 99 -16.70 -9.78 4.68
CA THR A 99 -17.30 -8.43 4.79
C THR A 99 -16.30 -7.43 5.38
N TYR A 100 -15.60 -7.82 6.45
CA TYR A 100 -14.58 -6.98 7.08
C TYR A 100 -13.46 -6.60 6.09
N VAL A 101 -12.88 -7.57 5.39
CA VAL A 101 -11.82 -7.31 4.40
C VAL A 101 -12.32 -6.45 3.25
N ASN A 102 -13.52 -6.71 2.73
CA ASN A 102 -14.09 -5.89 1.67
C ASN A 102 -14.24 -4.43 2.09
N LEU A 103 -14.75 -4.19 3.31
CA LEU A 103 -14.85 -2.83 3.85
C LEU A 103 -13.46 -2.19 4.02
N ALA A 104 -12.47 -2.94 4.51
CA ALA A 104 -11.11 -2.44 4.67
C ALA A 104 -10.46 -2.09 3.33
N VAL A 105 -10.54 -2.97 2.33
CA VAL A 105 -9.95 -2.77 0.99
C VAL A 105 -10.62 -1.62 0.26
N TYR A 106 -11.95 -1.62 0.15
CA TYR A 106 -12.69 -0.57 -0.56
C TYR A 106 -12.57 0.76 0.18
N GLY A 107 -12.63 0.75 1.51
CA GLY A 107 -12.43 1.93 2.33
C GLY A 107 -11.05 2.54 2.14
N ASN A 108 -9.98 1.73 2.19
CA ASN A 108 -8.61 2.21 2.02
C ASN A 108 -8.41 2.87 0.64
N ILE A 109 -8.92 2.24 -0.43
CA ILE A 109 -8.82 2.80 -1.78
C ILE A 109 -9.66 4.06 -1.94
N ALA A 110 -10.90 4.06 -1.45
CA ALA A 110 -11.78 5.23 -1.53
C ALA A 110 -11.24 6.43 -0.75
N MET A 111 -10.60 6.20 0.40
CA MET A 111 -9.98 7.26 1.20
C MET A 111 -8.84 7.96 0.46
N MET A 112 -8.16 7.29 -0.48
CA MET A 112 -7.11 7.93 -1.31
C MET A 112 -7.67 9.01 -2.26
N VAL A 113 -8.97 9.03 -2.55
CA VAL A 113 -9.62 10.13 -3.30
C VAL A 113 -9.51 11.44 -2.52
N LEU A 114 -9.51 11.37 -1.19
CA LEU A 114 -9.43 12.53 -0.29
C LEU A 114 -7.99 13.02 -0.07
N THR A 115 -6.99 12.36 -0.68
CA THR A 115 -5.60 12.84 -0.60
C THR A 115 -5.50 14.28 -1.11
N PRO A 116 -4.82 15.18 -0.36
CA PRO A 116 -4.62 16.56 -0.80
C PRO A 116 -3.90 16.61 -2.15
N THR A 117 -4.41 17.41 -3.10
CA THR A 117 -3.77 17.57 -4.41
C THR A 117 -2.51 18.44 -4.35
N SER A 118 -2.32 19.16 -3.25
CA SER A 118 -1.24 20.15 -3.04
C SER A 118 -1.13 21.17 -4.19
N GLY A 119 -2.25 21.50 -4.84
CA GLY A 119 -2.29 22.45 -5.96
C GLY A 119 -1.67 21.95 -7.27
N THR A 120 -1.30 20.67 -7.36
CA THR A 120 -0.68 20.08 -8.57
C THR A 120 -1.72 19.55 -9.56
N LEU A 121 -1.40 19.57 -10.86
CA LEU A 121 -2.25 18.96 -11.87
C LEU A 121 -2.31 17.45 -11.66
N ARG A 122 -1.17 16.82 -11.35
CA ARG A 122 -1.12 15.36 -11.15
C ARG A 122 -1.98 14.92 -9.99
N GLY A 123 -2.08 15.74 -8.92
CA GLY A 123 -2.97 15.48 -7.79
C GLY A 123 -4.44 15.52 -8.17
N ALA A 124 -4.85 16.48 -9.00
CA ALA A 124 -6.23 16.56 -9.49
C ALA A 124 -6.59 15.36 -10.37
N VAL A 125 -5.71 14.97 -11.30
CA VAL A 125 -5.93 13.82 -12.19
C VAL A 125 -5.87 12.49 -11.42
N ALA A 126 -4.97 12.37 -10.44
CA ALA A 126 -4.90 11.22 -9.53
C ALA A 126 -6.19 11.03 -8.76
N ARG A 127 -6.79 12.11 -8.23
CA ARG A 127 -8.09 12.01 -7.53
C ARG A 127 -9.18 11.40 -8.42
N LEU A 128 -9.32 11.88 -9.66
CA LEU A 128 -10.31 11.36 -10.61
C LEU A 128 -10.03 9.89 -10.96
N THR A 129 -8.76 9.57 -11.19
CA THR A 129 -8.32 8.20 -11.50
C THR A 129 -8.59 7.25 -10.33
N CYS A 130 -8.36 7.70 -9.10
CA CYS A 130 -8.66 6.95 -7.89
C CYS A 130 -10.15 6.67 -7.75
N ALA A 131 -11.00 7.66 -8.03
CA ALA A 131 -12.44 7.49 -8.00
C ALA A 131 -12.89 6.43 -9.01
N ALA A 132 -12.35 6.48 -10.23
CA ALA A 132 -12.60 5.46 -11.26
C ALA A 132 -12.11 4.06 -10.83
N LEU A 133 -10.91 3.95 -10.24
CA LEU A 133 -10.36 2.69 -9.72
C LEU A 133 -11.22 2.10 -8.59
N SER A 134 -11.73 2.97 -7.72
CA SER A 134 -12.63 2.61 -6.62
C SER A 134 -13.95 2.06 -7.14
N VAL A 135 -14.52 2.70 -8.16
CA VAL A 135 -15.72 2.20 -8.84
C VAL A 135 -15.43 0.85 -9.49
N TRP A 136 -14.31 0.69 -10.19
CA TRP A 136 -13.95 -0.55 -10.86
C TRP A 136 -13.82 -1.73 -9.89
N ILE A 137 -13.10 -1.57 -8.78
CA ILE A 137 -12.92 -2.69 -7.82
C ILE A 137 -14.25 -3.09 -7.15
N VAL A 138 -15.11 -2.12 -6.80
CA VAL A 138 -16.43 -2.40 -6.23
C VAL A 138 -17.29 -3.16 -7.22
N LEU A 139 -17.25 -2.76 -8.50
CA LEU A 139 -17.98 -3.43 -9.57
C LEU A 139 -17.44 -4.84 -9.85
N GLN A 140 -16.12 -5.05 -9.82
CA GLN A 140 -15.53 -6.39 -9.92
C GLN A 140 -15.97 -7.29 -8.76
N GLY A 141 -15.91 -6.79 -7.52
CA GLY A 141 -16.37 -7.51 -6.33
C GLY A 141 -17.85 -7.90 -6.40
N ARG A 142 -18.70 -7.05 -7.00
CA ARG A 142 -20.13 -7.34 -7.17
C ARG A 142 -20.43 -8.39 -8.24
N ARG A 143 -19.75 -8.34 -9.39
CA ARG A 143 -20.11 -9.18 -10.56
C ARG A 143 -19.31 -10.45 -10.71
N ARG A 144 -18.02 -10.43 -10.37
CA ARG A 144 -17.15 -11.60 -10.55
C ARG A 144 -17.24 -12.59 -9.40
N VAL A 145 -17.81 -12.15 -8.27
CA VAL A 145 -17.84 -12.94 -7.05
C VAL A 145 -19.28 -13.07 -6.58
N PRO A 146 -19.93 -14.23 -6.78
CA PRO A 146 -21.24 -14.51 -6.21
C PRO A 146 -21.24 -14.19 -4.71
N ARG A 147 -22.24 -13.43 -4.25
CA ARG A 147 -22.41 -13.05 -2.83
C ARG A 147 -21.21 -12.31 -2.20
N TRP A 148 -20.33 -11.69 -2.99
CA TRP A 148 -19.13 -10.99 -2.50
C TRP A 148 -18.13 -11.88 -1.75
N GLU A 149 -18.07 -13.18 -2.05
CA GLU A 149 -17.09 -14.16 -1.53
C GLU A 149 -15.65 -13.91 -2.04
N THR A 150 -15.10 -12.72 -1.77
CA THR A 150 -13.83 -12.24 -2.32
C THR A 150 -12.61 -12.94 -1.71
N ILE A 151 -12.82 -13.81 -0.73
CA ILE A 151 -11.79 -14.57 -0.03
C ILE A 151 -12.00 -16.06 -0.28
N THR A 152 -10.93 -16.75 -0.67
CA THR A 152 -10.89 -18.23 -0.67
C THR A 152 -10.01 -18.73 0.46
N LEU A 153 -10.51 -19.72 1.20
CA LEU A 153 -9.71 -20.40 2.21
C LEU A 153 -8.57 -21.17 1.53
N HIS A 154 -7.34 -20.88 1.95
CA HIS A 154 -6.16 -21.60 1.51
C HIS A 154 -5.31 -21.97 2.72
N PRO A 155 -4.70 -23.18 2.77
CA PRO A 155 -3.97 -23.64 3.96
C PRO A 155 -2.78 -22.76 4.34
N SER A 156 -2.14 -22.12 3.37
CA SER A 156 -0.86 -21.42 3.57
C SER A 156 -0.94 -19.90 3.50
N ILE A 157 -1.86 -19.32 2.72
CA ILE A 157 -1.91 -17.87 2.46
C ILE A 157 -3.34 -17.35 2.36
N PHE A 158 -3.46 -16.04 2.32
CA PHE A 158 -4.73 -15.33 2.17
C PHE A 158 -4.95 -15.07 0.69
N LEU A 159 -6.01 -15.63 0.11
CA LEU A 159 -6.32 -15.43 -1.30
C LEU A 159 -7.44 -14.40 -1.44
N PHE A 160 -7.21 -13.38 -2.26
CA PHE A 160 -8.18 -12.33 -2.56
C PHE A 160 -8.52 -12.32 -4.05
N ASN A 161 -9.76 -12.65 -4.38
CA ASN A 161 -10.21 -12.93 -5.75
C ASN A 161 -11.02 -11.78 -6.37
N ALA A 162 -11.04 -10.60 -5.74
CA ALA A 162 -11.86 -9.49 -6.24
C ALA A 162 -11.20 -8.69 -7.37
N VAL A 163 -9.91 -8.89 -7.62
CA VAL A 163 -9.10 -8.10 -8.56
C VAL A 163 -8.56 -8.95 -9.70
N ASP A 164 -8.44 -8.36 -10.88
CA ASP A 164 -7.66 -8.91 -11.99
C ASP A 164 -6.28 -8.24 -12.13
N LYS A 165 -5.47 -8.79 -13.03
CA LYS A 165 -4.12 -8.29 -13.32
C LYS A 165 -4.17 -6.85 -13.80
N GLU A 166 -5.12 -6.53 -14.68
CA GLU A 166 -5.28 -5.19 -15.23
C GLU A 166 -5.55 -4.16 -14.13
N TRP A 167 -6.43 -4.47 -13.17
CA TRP A 167 -6.67 -3.60 -12.03
C TRP A 167 -5.41 -3.45 -11.16
N ILE A 168 -4.69 -4.55 -10.87
CA ILE A 168 -3.46 -4.52 -10.06
C ILE A 168 -2.40 -3.60 -10.70
N PHE A 169 -2.15 -3.73 -12.00
CA PHE A 169 -1.17 -2.88 -12.70
C PHE A 169 -1.63 -1.42 -12.80
N ALA A 170 -2.91 -1.17 -13.09
CA ALA A 170 -3.46 0.18 -13.12
C ALA A 170 -3.34 0.86 -11.73
N HIS A 171 -3.69 0.13 -10.67
CA HIS A 171 -3.55 0.59 -9.29
C HIS A 171 -2.08 0.85 -8.92
N ALA A 172 -1.16 -0.03 -9.34
CA ALA A 172 0.27 0.16 -9.08
C ALA A 172 0.81 1.43 -9.74
N VAL A 173 0.54 1.65 -11.03
CA VAL A 173 0.98 2.88 -11.74
C VAL A 173 0.36 4.12 -11.08
N TYR A 174 -0.93 4.06 -10.76
CA TYR A 174 -1.62 5.13 -10.04
C TYR A 174 -0.96 5.43 -8.69
N ARG A 175 -0.77 4.42 -7.83
CA ARG A 175 -0.25 4.59 -6.47
C ARG A 175 1.21 5.02 -6.46
N PHE A 176 2.01 4.55 -7.43
CA PHE A 176 3.37 5.05 -7.65
C PHE A 176 3.39 6.56 -7.88
N ILE A 177 2.52 7.07 -8.77
CA ILE A 177 2.45 8.51 -9.05
C ILE A 177 1.80 9.27 -7.89
N LEU A 178 0.79 8.70 -7.21
CA LEU A 178 0.18 9.31 -6.02
C LEU A 178 1.22 9.60 -4.93
N LEU A 179 2.12 8.66 -4.68
CA LEU A 179 3.20 8.81 -3.68
C LEU A 179 4.25 9.86 -4.06
N THR A 180 4.17 10.44 -5.27
CA THR A 180 4.95 11.60 -5.69
C THR A 180 4.30 12.92 -5.30
N LEU A 181 3.10 12.95 -4.70
CA LEU A 181 2.45 14.20 -4.32
C LEU A 181 3.18 14.91 -3.16
N PRO A 182 3.23 16.26 -3.16
CA PRO A 182 3.94 17.03 -2.13
C PRO A 182 3.47 16.76 -0.70
N CYS A 183 2.23 16.31 -0.49
CA CYS A 183 1.72 15.95 0.83
C CYS A 183 2.39 14.71 1.46
N PHE A 184 3.13 13.90 0.68
CA PHE A 184 3.86 12.74 1.20
C PHE A 184 5.30 13.11 1.57
N SER A 185 5.49 13.57 2.81
CA SER A 185 6.80 13.94 3.35
C SER A 185 7.81 12.80 3.38
N ASN A 186 7.36 11.55 3.59
CA ASN A 186 8.21 10.37 3.66
C ASN A 186 8.40 9.65 2.30
N ALA A 187 8.04 10.29 1.18
CA ALA A 187 7.97 9.63 -0.13
C ALA A 187 9.20 8.81 -0.54
N PRO A 188 10.46 9.21 -0.28
CA PRO A 188 11.65 8.39 -0.59
C PRO A 188 11.65 6.98 0.01
N ARG A 189 10.99 6.79 1.15
CA ARG A 189 10.84 5.48 1.81
C ARG A 189 9.80 4.59 1.12
N TYR A 190 8.85 5.19 0.39
CA TYR A 190 7.72 4.49 -0.25
C TYR A 190 7.90 4.32 -1.77
N ARG A 191 9.01 4.80 -2.37
CA ARG A 191 9.23 4.75 -3.83
C ARG A 191 9.22 3.35 -4.44
N LEU A 192 9.66 2.35 -3.67
CA LEU A 192 9.73 0.96 -4.13
C LEU A 192 8.52 0.13 -3.69
N LEU A 193 7.49 0.76 -3.10
CA LEU A 193 6.32 0.06 -2.56
C LEU A 193 5.66 -0.84 -3.61
N GLU A 194 5.37 -0.33 -4.82
CA GLU A 194 4.75 -1.16 -5.86
C GLU A 194 5.64 -2.27 -6.35
N LEU A 195 6.96 -2.02 -6.46
CA LEU A 195 7.90 -3.05 -6.85
C LEU A 195 7.87 -4.20 -5.84
N PHE A 196 7.89 -3.87 -4.55
CA PHE A 196 7.75 -4.85 -3.49
C PHE A 196 6.40 -5.57 -3.52
N SER A 197 5.27 -4.85 -3.67
CA SER A 197 3.94 -5.47 -3.76
C SER A 197 3.84 -6.43 -4.94
N LEU A 198 4.33 -6.07 -6.13
CA LEU A 198 4.29 -6.94 -7.31
C LEU A 198 5.21 -8.16 -7.17
N LEU A 199 6.41 -7.98 -6.62
CA LEU A 199 7.34 -9.09 -6.37
C LEU A 199 6.78 -10.07 -5.33
N LEU A 200 6.22 -9.58 -4.22
CA LEU A 200 5.59 -10.43 -3.22
C LEU A 200 4.31 -11.07 -3.72
N THR A 201 3.54 -10.39 -4.59
CA THR A 201 2.37 -10.99 -5.25
C THR A 201 2.79 -12.22 -6.05
N LYS A 202 3.85 -12.08 -6.86
CA LYS A 202 4.42 -13.21 -7.61
C LYS A 202 4.92 -14.33 -6.68
N ALA A 203 5.61 -13.97 -5.61
CA ALA A 203 6.16 -14.94 -4.66
C ALA A 203 5.06 -15.73 -3.94
N PHE A 204 4.03 -15.06 -3.41
CA PHE A 204 2.90 -15.71 -2.75
C PHE A 204 2.08 -16.56 -3.71
N ALA A 205 1.79 -16.07 -4.92
CA ALA A 205 1.10 -16.85 -5.94
C ALA A 205 1.90 -18.12 -6.30
N GLY A 206 3.22 -18.00 -6.46
CA GLY A 206 4.11 -19.13 -6.69
C GLY A 206 4.11 -20.14 -5.54
N ALA A 207 4.19 -19.66 -4.29
CA ALA A 207 4.18 -20.52 -3.10
C ALA A 207 2.84 -21.25 -2.90
N ALA A 208 1.73 -20.67 -3.34
CA ALA A 208 0.41 -21.27 -3.24
C ALA A 208 0.00 -22.07 -4.48
N GLY A 209 0.73 -21.98 -5.59
CA GLY A 209 0.33 -22.60 -6.86
C GLY A 209 -0.93 -21.97 -7.44
N THR A 210 -1.16 -20.68 -7.19
CA THR A 210 -2.36 -19.94 -7.59
C THR A 210 -2.08 -18.93 -8.69
N ARG A 211 -3.11 -18.24 -9.17
CA ARG A 211 -2.93 -17.18 -10.16
C ARG A 211 -2.28 -15.96 -9.51
N PHE A 212 -1.54 -15.18 -10.31
CA PHE A 212 -0.85 -13.98 -9.84
C PHE A 212 -1.78 -13.05 -9.05
N GLU A 213 -2.96 -12.76 -9.60
CA GLU A 213 -3.94 -11.84 -9.02
C GLU A 213 -4.44 -12.27 -7.63
N GLU A 214 -4.51 -13.57 -7.36
CA GLU A 214 -5.04 -14.11 -6.10
C GLU A 214 -4.07 -13.89 -4.93
N GLY A 215 -2.76 -13.77 -5.23
CA GLY A 215 -1.72 -13.48 -4.25
C GLY A 215 -1.63 -12.00 -3.84
N PHE A 216 -2.27 -11.09 -4.59
CA PHE A 216 -2.11 -9.65 -4.39
C PHE A 216 -2.60 -9.19 -3.02
N GLY A 217 -3.74 -9.73 -2.56
CA GLY A 217 -4.31 -9.36 -1.27
C GLY A 217 -3.35 -9.62 -0.11
N MET A 218 -2.69 -10.78 -0.09
CA MET A 218 -1.67 -11.08 0.94
C MET A 218 -0.44 -10.20 0.78
N ALA A 219 0.04 -10.00 -0.44
CA ALA A 219 1.21 -9.19 -0.72
C ALA A 219 1.04 -7.76 -0.23
N ASP A 220 -0.06 -7.10 -0.58
CA ASP A 220 -0.31 -5.71 -0.18
C ASP A 220 -0.55 -5.59 1.34
N THR A 221 -1.21 -6.59 1.94
CA THR A 221 -1.41 -6.70 3.39
C THR A 221 -0.10 -6.93 4.16
N VAL A 222 0.96 -7.41 3.50
CA VAL A 222 2.30 -7.53 4.13
C VAL A 222 3.15 -6.30 3.84
N VAL A 223 3.22 -5.86 2.58
CA VAL A 223 4.12 -4.78 2.15
C VAL A 223 3.76 -3.46 2.80
N VAL A 224 2.49 -3.06 2.74
CA VAL A 224 2.06 -1.75 3.22
C VAL A 224 2.32 -1.63 4.74
N PRO A 225 1.90 -2.58 5.60
CA PRO A 225 2.11 -2.45 7.04
C PRO A 225 3.58 -2.57 7.47
N VAL A 226 4.39 -3.42 6.82
CA VAL A 226 5.83 -3.53 7.12
C VAL A 226 6.55 -2.23 6.78
N LEU A 227 6.23 -1.62 5.64
CA LEU A 227 6.85 -0.37 5.21
C LEU A 227 6.39 0.81 6.08
N SER A 228 5.09 0.94 6.33
CA SER A 228 4.54 1.98 7.21
C SER A 228 5.06 1.84 8.64
N GLY A 229 5.05 0.63 9.21
CA GLY A 229 5.58 0.35 10.54
C GLY A 229 7.08 0.62 10.64
N GLY A 230 7.85 0.21 9.63
CA GLY A 230 9.27 0.52 9.54
C GLY A 230 9.55 2.02 9.49
N SER A 231 8.78 2.78 8.68
CA SER A 231 8.90 4.25 8.63
C SER A 231 8.61 4.89 9.98
N ALA A 232 7.53 4.46 10.64
CA ALA A 232 7.14 4.97 11.95
C ALA A 232 8.18 4.67 13.04
N LEU A 233 8.80 3.48 13.02
CA LEU A 233 9.89 3.16 13.95
C LEU A 233 11.12 4.04 13.72
N VAL A 234 11.49 4.30 12.46
CA VAL A 234 12.62 5.20 12.13
C VAL A 234 12.35 6.63 12.60
N GLU A 235 11.13 7.13 12.39
CA GLU A 235 10.68 8.43 12.88
C GLU A 235 10.72 8.50 14.41
N MET A 236 10.15 7.51 15.09
CA MET A 236 10.14 7.41 16.55
C MET A 236 11.56 7.39 17.14
N MET A 237 12.52 6.73 16.49
CA MET A 237 13.91 6.67 16.95
C MET A 237 14.72 7.93 16.64
N GLY A 238 14.15 8.90 15.90
CA GLY A 238 14.84 10.13 15.52
C GLY A 238 16.05 9.90 14.62
N VAL A 239 16.10 8.79 13.88
CA VAL A 239 17.22 8.42 12.98
C VAL A 239 17.12 9.17 11.64
N GLU A 240 16.41 10.31 11.61
CA GLU A 240 16.22 11.06 10.39
C GLU A 240 17.54 11.65 9.88
N GLY A 241 17.86 11.35 8.62
CA GLY A 241 18.65 12.28 7.82
C GLY A 241 17.85 13.57 7.67
N LYS A 242 18.43 14.70 8.11
CA LYS A 242 17.82 16.04 8.00
C LYS A 242 17.22 16.26 6.60
N GLY A 243 15.92 16.53 6.55
CA GLY A 243 15.26 17.19 5.42
C GLY A 243 14.92 16.28 4.24
N VAL A 244 13.73 15.70 4.25
CA VAL A 244 13.09 15.10 3.05
C VAL A 244 12.08 16.06 2.39
N GLY A 245 11.92 17.27 2.95
CA GLY A 245 11.15 18.34 2.34
C GLY A 245 11.67 18.64 0.92
N GLY A 246 10.78 18.62 -0.06
CA GLY A 246 11.10 18.95 -1.45
C GLY A 246 11.32 17.76 -2.40
N ALA A 247 11.41 16.51 -1.92
CA ALA A 247 11.60 15.34 -2.81
C ALA A 247 10.45 15.11 -3.83
N ASN A 248 9.33 15.80 -3.62
CA ASN A 248 8.12 15.76 -4.44
C ASN A 248 7.81 17.11 -5.11
N GLU A 249 8.69 18.10 -4.97
CA GLU A 249 8.57 19.41 -5.65
C GLU A 249 9.13 19.30 -7.06
N PHE A 250 8.33 18.70 -7.95
CA PHE A 250 8.68 18.63 -9.37
C PHE A 250 8.28 19.91 -10.10
N GLY A 251 9.07 20.30 -11.09
CA GLY A 251 8.71 21.35 -12.03
C GLY A 251 7.48 20.99 -12.87
N TRP A 252 6.91 22.01 -13.52
CA TRP A 252 5.69 21.89 -14.33
C TRP A 252 5.75 20.78 -15.38
N GLU A 253 6.88 20.59 -16.06
CA GLU A 253 7.02 19.59 -17.13
C GLU A 253 6.84 18.16 -16.59
N ALA A 254 7.47 17.86 -15.45
CA ALA A 254 7.33 16.55 -14.80
C ALA A 254 5.93 16.37 -14.19
N ASP A 255 5.33 17.44 -13.64
CA ASP A 255 3.94 17.41 -13.18
C ASP A 255 2.97 17.07 -14.32
N LEU A 256 3.13 17.72 -15.47
CA LEU A 256 2.34 17.47 -16.67
C LEU A 256 2.56 16.05 -17.19
N GLY A 257 3.81 15.60 -17.30
CA GLY A 257 4.12 14.24 -17.76
C GLY A 257 3.46 13.16 -16.89
N MET A 258 3.58 13.28 -15.57
CA MET A 258 2.91 12.37 -14.63
C MET A 258 1.38 12.48 -14.71
N SER A 259 0.84 13.68 -14.90
CA SER A 259 -0.60 13.89 -15.07
C SER A 259 -1.13 13.17 -16.31
N VAL A 260 -0.40 13.23 -17.43
CA VAL A 260 -0.76 12.51 -18.66
C VAL A 260 -0.77 11.01 -18.41
N VAL A 261 0.27 10.47 -17.76
CA VAL A 261 0.35 9.03 -17.45
C VAL A 261 -0.84 8.58 -16.58
N VAL A 262 -1.11 9.30 -15.49
CA VAL A 262 -2.26 9.00 -14.61
C VAL A 262 -3.59 9.18 -15.36
N GLY A 263 -3.70 10.20 -16.21
CA GLY A 263 -4.87 10.42 -17.06
C GLY A 263 -5.12 9.27 -18.04
N CYS A 264 -4.07 8.72 -18.65
CA CYS A 264 -4.16 7.51 -19.48
C CYS A 264 -4.62 6.30 -18.66
N VAL A 265 -4.12 6.13 -17.43
CA VAL A 265 -4.61 5.09 -16.51
C VAL A 265 -6.09 5.30 -16.20
N GLY A 266 -6.51 6.52 -15.86
CA GLY A 266 -7.91 6.85 -15.62
C GLY A 266 -8.81 6.57 -16.82
N GLY A 267 -8.36 6.94 -18.03
CA GLY A 267 -9.07 6.64 -19.28
C GLY A 267 -9.19 5.13 -19.54
N PHE A 268 -8.12 4.36 -19.29
CA PHE A 268 -8.14 2.90 -19.39
C PHE A 268 -9.12 2.28 -18.38
N VAL A 269 -9.07 2.72 -17.12
CA VAL A 269 -9.98 2.26 -16.05
C VAL A 269 -11.43 2.55 -16.44
N TRP A 270 -11.71 3.76 -16.92
CA TRP A 270 -13.04 4.14 -17.37
C TRP A 270 -13.53 3.29 -18.54
N TYR A 271 -12.66 3.04 -19.53
CA TYR A 271 -12.96 2.15 -20.65
C TYR A 271 -13.28 0.73 -20.17
N ARG A 272 -12.53 0.20 -19.19
CA ARG A 272 -12.81 -1.12 -18.59
C ARG A 272 -14.14 -1.15 -17.86
N VAL A 273 -14.41 -0.13 -17.04
CA VAL A 273 -15.71 0.02 -16.36
C VAL A 273 -16.85 0.09 -17.37
N TRP A 274 -16.70 0.87 -18.44
CA TRP A 274 -17.73 0.94 -19.48
C TRP A 274 -17.95 -0.42 -20.14
N LYS A 275 -16.89 -1.02 -20.70
CA LYS A 275 -16.96 -2.27 -21.47
C LYS A 275 -17.46 -3.47 -20.66
N GLU A 276 -17.07 -3.57 -19.40
CA GLU A 276 -17.45 -4.71 -18.56
C GLU A 276 -18.84 -4.54 -17.93
N PHE A 277 -19.34 -3.30 -17.82
CA PHE A 277 -20.51 -2.98 -17.00
C PHE A 277 -21.71 -2.38 -17.73
N PHE A 278 -21.54 -1.82 -18.93
CA PHE A 278 -22.59 -1.23 -19.78
C PHE A 278 -22.56 -1.83 -21.19
#